data_AF-A0A4Q5RA90-F1
#
_entry.id   AF-A0A4Q5RA90-F1
#
_cell.length_a   1.000
_cell.length_b   1.000
_cell.length_c   1.000
_cell.angle_alpha   90.00
_cell.angle_beta   90.00
_cell.angle_gamma   90.00
#
_symmetry.space_group_name_H-M   'P 1'
#
loop_
_entity.id
_entity.type
_entity.pdbx_description
1 polymer ?
#
loop_
_entity_poly.entity_id
_entity_poly.type
_entity_poly.pdbx_seq_one_letter_code
_entity_poly.pdbx_strand_id
1 'polypeptide(L)'
;SYTMLNQFTRQVSGSANFWLSRNRDAVESQRNALATGSRALTKQRSRDLQNMEKVISLLSPLQVLKRGYSFTTVNGKLVTTINGIIKGDKIITVVSDGSIASTVTSTNSNKES
;
A
#
# COMPACT_ATOMS: atom_id res chain seq x y z
N SER A 1 26.88 22.43 -65.27
CA SER A 1 26.50 21.06 -64.88
C SER A 1 27.11 20.59 -63.54
N TYR A 2 28.40 20.81 -63.26
CA TYR A 2 29.02 20.41 -61.98
C TYR A 2 28.52 21.14 -60.72
N THR A 3 28.11 22.40 -60.86
CA THR A 3 27.63 23.24 -59.75
C THR A 3 26.31 22.74 -59.17
N MET A 4 25.40 22.29 -60.04
CA MET A 4 24.11 21.70 -59.65
C MET A 4 24.30 20.37 -58.91
N LEU A 5 25.26 19.54 -59.34
CA LEU A 5 25.60 18.28 -58.68
C LEU A 5 26.18 18.50 -57.27
N ASN A 6 27.05 19.50 -57.11
CA ASN A 6 27.61 19.86 -55.80
C ASN A 6 26.56 20.46 -54.85
N GLN A 7 25.62 21.27 -55.35
CA GLN A 7 24.51 21.76 -54.53
C GLN A 7 23.58 20.63 -54.09
N PHE A 8 23.21 19.74 -55.00
CA PHE A 8 22.38 18.58 -54.69
C PHE A 8 23.03 17.66 -53.64
N THR A 9 24.33 17.41 -53.75
CA THR A 9 25.09 16.61 -52.78
C THR A 9 25.12 17.25 -51.39
N ARG A 10 25.26 18.58 -51.30
CA ARG A 10 25.21 19.31 -50.03
C ARG A 10 23.81 19.29 -49.41
N GLN A 11 22.77 19.41 -50.22
CA GLN A 11 21.39 19.36 -49.75
C GLN A 11 21.02 17.98 -49.22
N VAL A 12 21.37 16.91 -49.94
CA VAL A 12 21.14 15.53 -49.49
C VAL A 12 21.90 15.23 -48.19
N SER A 13 23.17 15.63 -48.11
CA SER A 13 23.97 15.44 -46.89
C SER A 13 23.42 16.24 -45.69
N GLY A 14 22.99 17.48 -45.93
CA GLY A 14 22.39 18.33 -44.90
C GLY A 14 21.05 17.78 -44.39
N SER A 15 20.18 17.34 -45.29
CA SER A 15 18.92 16.69 -44.93
C SER A 15 19.14 15.38 -44.20
N ALA A 16 20.07 14.53 -44.66
CA ALA A 16 20.41 13.27 -43.99
C ALA A 16 20.90 13.49 -42.55
N ASN A 17 21.79 14.45 -42.33
CA ASN A 17 22.26 14.81 -40.98
C ASN A 17 21.12 15.35 -40.10
N PHE A 18 20.23 16.17 -40.65
CA PHE A 18 19.06 16.65 -39.93
C PHE A 18 18.13 15.51 -39.51
N TRP A 19 17.83 14.56 -40.40
CA TRP A 19 17.02 13.38 -40.09
C TRP A 19 17.69 12.48 -39.06
N LEU A 20 19.00 12.25 -39.15
CA LEU A 20 19.76 11.46 -38.19
C LEU A 20 19.75 12.12 -36.80
N SER A 21 19.94 13.43 -36.71
CA SER A 21 19.84 14.17 -35.45
C SER A 21 18.44 14.08 -34.85
N ARG A 22 17.39 14.32 -35.66
CA ARG A 22 16.00 14.23 -35.22
C ARG A 22 15.63 12.85 -34.67
N ASN A 23 16.05 11.78 -35.35
CA ASN A 23 15.79 10.42 -34.88
C ASN A 23 16.57 10.12 -33.59
N ARG A 24 17.81 10.59 -33.48
CA ARG A 24 18.61 10.45 -32.25
C ARG A 24 17.95 11.17 -31.07
N ASP A 25 17.50 12.41 -31.27
CA ASP A 25 16.84 13.21 -30.24
C ASP A 25 15.51 12.57 -29.81
N ALA A 26 14.76 12.00 -30.76
CA ALA A 26 13.52 11.27 -30.47
C ALA A 26 13.80 10.04 -29.58
N VAL A 27 14.79 9.21 -29.94
CA VAL A 27 15.18 8.04 -29.13
C VAL A 27 15.64 8.46 -27.73
N GLU A 28 16.42 9.53 -27.63
CA GLU A 28 16.90 10.02 -26.34
C GLU A 28 15.77 10.57 -25.46
N SER A 29 14.82 11.29 -26.04
CA SER A 29 13.65 11.77 -25.31
C SER A 29 12.78 10.61 -24.81
N GLN A 30 12.58 9.56 -25.62
CA GLN A 30 11.84 8.36 -25.23
C GLN A 30 12.55 7.59 -24.12
N ARG A 31 13.88 7.46 -24.18
CA ARG A 31 14.69 6.87 -23.10
C ARG A 31 14.51 7.63 -21.79
N ASN A 32 14.59 8.95 -21.84
CA ASN A 32 14.44 9.80 -20.65
C ASN A 32 13.02 9.75 -20.08
N ALA A 33 12.00 9.73 -20.94
CA ALA A 33 10.62 9.56 -20.53
C ALA A 33 10.39 8.19 -19.86
N LEU A 34 10.92 7.11 -20.43
CA LEU A 34 10.84 5.77 -19.84
C LEU A 34 11.57 5.69 -18.50
N ALA A 35 12.79 6.22 -18.40
CA ALA A 35 13.55 6.23 -17.16
C ALA A 35 12.83 7.01 -16.06
N THR A 36 12.27 8.17 -16.40
CA THR A 36 11.53 9.02 -15.46
C THR A 36 10.21 8.34 -15.04
N GLY A 37 9.45 7.81 -15.99
CA GLY A 37 8.20 7.09 -15.72
C GLY A 37 8.42 5.85 -14.86
N SER A 38 9.46 5.06 -15.14
CA SER A 38 9.81 3.87 -14.36
C SER A 38 10.21 4.22 -12.92
N ARG A 39 11.03 5.27 -12.73
CA ARG A 39 11.38 5.77 -11.39
C ARG A 39 10.15 6.29 -10.65
N ALA A 40 9.28 7.04 -11.32
CA ALA A 40 8.05 7.56 -10.72
C ALA A 40 7.11 6.43 -10.28
N LEU A 41 6.92 5.41 -11.13
CA LEU A 41 6.13 4.22 -10.83
C LEU A 41 6.70 3.47 -9.63
N THR A 42 8.00 3.20 -9.62
CA THR A 42 8.67 2.50 -8.52
C THR A 42 8.51 3.27 -7.21
N LYS A 43 8.71 4.60 -7.24
CA LYS A 43 8.52 5.46 -6.07
C LYS A 43 7.07 5.46 -5.59
N GLN A 44 6.10 5.41 -6.51
CA GLN A 44 4.69 5.29 -6.16
C GLN A 44 4.38 3.96 -5.49
N ARG A 45 4.81 2.83 -6.08
CA ARG A 45 4.61 1.50 -5.50
C ARG A 45 5.26 1.36 -4.12
N SER A 46 6.44 1.95 -3.92
CA SER A 46 7.08 1.97 -2.60
C SER A 46 6.24 2.73 -1.56
N ARG A 47 5.65 3.87 -1.92
CA ARG A 47 4.73 4.61 -1.03
C ARG A 47 3.47 3.81 -0.72
N ASP A 48 2.89 3.13 -1.73
CA ASP A 48 1.71 2.29 -1.54
C ASP A 48 1.99 1.17 -0.53
N LEU A 49 3.15 0.50 -0.65
CA LEU A 49 3.59 -0.53 0.30
C LEU A 49 3.79 0.02 1.71
N GLN A 50 4.46 1.16 1.86
CA GLN A 50 4.64 1.80 3.18
C GLN A 50 3.31 2.16 3.83
N ASN A 51 2.33 2.62 3.05
CA ASN A 51 0.99 2.90 3.55
C ASN A 51 0.27 1.62 3.99
N MET A 52 0.37 0.53 3.22
CA MET A 52 -0.19 -0.77 3.60
C MET A 52 0.45 -1.31 4.88
N GLU A 53 1.77 -1.26 5.00
CA GLU A 53 2.47 -1.63 6.24
C GLU A 53 1.99 -0.82 7.44
N LYS A 54 1.80 0.50 7.27
CA LYS A 54 1.26 1.36 8.31
C LYS A 54 -0.15 0.91 8.70
N VAL A 55 -1.04 0.65 7.74
CA VAL A 55 -2.40 0.14 8.02
C VAL A 55 -2.35 -1.21 8.75
N ILE A 56 -1.52 -2.15 8.31
CA ILE A 56 -1.34 -3.44 8.98
C ILE A 56 -0.83 -3.24 10.40
N SER A 57 0.14 -2.34 10.61
CA SER A 57 0.62 -2.02 11.94
C SER A 57 -0.52 -1.49 12.82
N LEU A 58 -1.36 -0.60 12.29
CA LEU A 58 -2.51 -0.03 12.99
C LEU A 58 -3.56 -1.09 13.32
N LEU A 59 -3.72 -2.10 12.48
CA LEU A 59 -4.62 -3.24 12.67
C LEU A 59 -4.00 -4.39 13.48
N SER A 60 -2.71 -4.30 13.83
CA SER A 60 -2.09 -5.32 14.66
C SER A 60 -2.89 -5.43 15.96
N PRO A 61 -3.18 -6.66 16.44
CA PRO A 61 -3.98 -6.87 17.65
C PRO A 61 -3.46 -6.04 18.84
N LEU A 62 -2.14 -5.91 18.97
CA LEU A 62 -1.51 -5.09 20.00
C LEU A 62 -1.81 -3.59 19.85
N GLN A 63 -1.81 -3.03 18.63
CA GLN A 63 -2.17 -1.63 18.43
C GLN A 63 -3.66 -1.37 18.67
N VAL A 64 -4.53 -2.33 18.35
CA VAL A 64 -5.95 -2.27 18.70
C VAL A 64 -6.11 -2.22 20.23
N LEU A 65 -5.44 -3.10 20.96
CA LEU A 65 -5.44 -3.09 22.42
C LEU A 65 -4.90 -1.78 23.00
N LYS A 66 -3.81 -1.23 22.46
CA LYS A 66 -3.21 0.05 22.91
C LYS A 66 -4.14 1.25 22.72
N ARG A 67 -5.15 1.17 21.85
CA ARG A 67 -6.17 2.23 21.67
C ARG A 67 -7.30 2.16 22.70
N GLY A 68 -7.21 1.28 23.69
CA GLY A 68 -8.21 1.13 24.75
C GLY A 68 -9.29 0.10 24.42
N TYR A 69 -9.13 -0.67 23.35
CA TYR A 69 -9.95 -1.86 23.13
C TYR A 69 -9.42 -3.02 23.97
N SER A 70 -10.28 -4.00 24.21
CA SER A 70 -9.93 -5.27 24.84
C SER A 70 -10.68 -6.40 24.15
N PHE A 71 -10.24 -7.63 24.35
CA PHE A 71 -11.04 -8.80 23.97
C PHE A 71 -11.15 -9.75 25.15
N THR A 72 -12.25 -10.49 25.19
CA THR A 72 -12.57 -11.37 26.31
C THR A 72 -12.58 -12.82 25.84
N THR A 73 -12.05 -13.71 26.67
CA THR A 73 -12.08 -15.16 26.46
C THR A 73 -12.78 -15.87 27.60
N VAL A 74 -13.44 -16.98 27.31
CA VAL A 74 -14.03 -17.90 28.28
C VAL A 74 -13.45 -19.29 28.00
N ASN A 75 -12.87 -19.95 29.00
CA ASN A 75 -12.21 -21.26 28.82
C ASN A 75 -11.22 -21.29 27.64
N GLY A 76 -10.46 -20.21 27.44
CA GLY A 76 -9.50 -20.07 26.34
C GLY A 76 -10.09 -19.80 24.96
N LYS A 77 -11.42 -19.67 24.82
CA LYS A 77 -12.09 -19.35 23.55
C LYS A 77 -12.52 -17.88 23.51
N LEU A 78 -12.33 -17.23 22.36
CA LEU A 78 -12.73 -15.83 22.16
C LEU A 78 -14.26 -15.69 22.25
N VAL A 79 -14.71 -14.71 23.03
CA VAL A 79 -16.13 -14.36 23.14
C VAL A 79 -16.47 -13.36 22.04
N THR A 80 -17.18 -13.83 21.01
CA THR A 80 -17.66 -12.98 19.89
C THR A 80 -19.17 -12.74 19.94
N THR A 81 -19.88 -13.52 20.76
CA THR A 81 -21.32 -13.37 21.03
C THR A 81 -21.57 -13.59 22.51
N ILE A 82 -22.62 -12.96 23.04
CA ILE A 82 -23.04 -13.18 24.41
C ILE A 82 -23.80 -14.50 24.59
N ASN A 83 -24.23 -15.13 23.48
CA ASN A 83 -24.90 -16.41 23.49
C ASN A 83 -23.95 -17.50 24.01
N GLY A 84 -24.34 -18.16 25.11
CA GLY A 84 -23.53 -19.21 25.74
C GLY A 84 -22.61 -18.73 26.86
N ILE A 85 -22.64 -17.44 27.22
CA ILE A 85 -22.02 -16.91 28.44
C ILE A 85 -23.07 -16.91 29.55
N ILE A 86 -22.75 -17.50 30.70
CA ILE A 86 -23.67 -17.60 31.83
C ILE A 86 -23.11 -16.94 33.10
N LYS A 87 -24.00 -16.59 34.02
CA LYS A 87 -23.63 -16.07 35.33
C LYS A 87 -22.76 -17.09 36.07
N GLY A 88 -21.65 -16.62 36.61
CA GLY A 88 -20.65 -17.46 37.29
C GLY A 88 -19.48 -17.89 36.41
N ASP A 89 -19.55 -17.70 35.09
CA ASP A 89 -18.43 -18.02 34.20
C ASP A 89 -17.19 -17.19 34.55
N LYS A 90 -16.03 -17.85 34.54
CA LYS A 90 -14.72 -17.20 34.63
C LYS A 90 -14.28 -16.78 33.24
N ILE A 91 -14.05 -15.48 33.09
CA ILE A 91 -13.60 -14.87 31.84
C ILE A 91 -12.24 -14.20 32.04
N ILE A 92 -11.47 -14.11 30.96
CA ILE A 92 -10.20 -13.40 30.91
C ILE A 92 -10.32 -12.30 29.87
N THR A 93 -10.20 -11.06 30.31
CA THR A 93 -10.13 -9.88 29.43
C THR A 93 -8.67 -9.54 29.20
N VAL A 94 -8.25 -9.48 27.94
CA VAL A 94 -6.88 -9.15 27.55
C VAL A 94 -6.83 -7.69 27.11
N VAL A 95 -5.86 -6.96 27.65
CA VAL A 95 -5.54 -5.55 27.38
C VAL A 95 -4.11 -5.43 26.87
N SER A 96 -3.66 -4.24 26.50
CA SER A 96 -2.37 -4.05 25.83
C SER A 96 -1.14 -4.48 26.64
N ASP A 97 -1.26 -4.48 27.96
CA ASP A 97 -0.18 -4.70 28.93
C ASP A 97 -0.43 -5.89 29.85
N GLY A 98 -1.49 -6.68 29.61
CA GLY A 98 -1.77 -7.85 30.44
C GLY A 98 -3.18 -8.42 30.27
N SER A 99 -3.63 -9.14 31.29
CA SER A 99 -4.94 -9.77 31.31
C SER A 99 -5.58 -9.70 32.69
N ILE A 100 -6.90 -9.55 32.71
CA ILE A 100 -7.73 -9.42 33.91
C ILE A 100 -8.65 -10.63 33.98
N ALA A 101 -8.65 -11.34 35.11
CA ALA A 101 -9.59 -12.41 35.38
C ALA A 101 -10.84 -11.86 36.07
N SER A 102 -12.02 -12.18 35.54
CA SER A 102 -13.32 -11.69 36.03
C SER A 102 -14.34 -12.82 36.10
N THR A 103 -15.39 -12.62 36.89
CA THR A 103 -16.55 -13.53 36.96
C THR A 103 -17.79 -12.82 36.44
N VAL A 104 -18.54 -13.48 35.56
CA VAL A 104 -19.76 -12.91 34.97
C VAL A 104 -20.87 -12.81 36.02
N THR A 105 -21.39 -11.61 36.25
CA THR A 105 -22.50 -11.37 37.20
C THR A 105 -23.86 -11.30 36.51
N SER A 106 -23.91 -10.77 35.29
CA SER A 106 -25.10 -10.69 34.43
C SER A 106 -24.70 -10.54 32.95
N THR A 107 -25.62 -10.84 32.05
CA THR A 107 -25.47 -10.70 30.60
C THR A 107 -26.72 -10.05 30.03
N ASN A 108 -26.58 -9.07 29.13
CA ASN A 108 -27.70 -8.43 28.46
C ASN A 108 -27.50 -8.42 26.95
N SER A 109 -28.50 -8.90 26.20
CA SER A 109 -28.46 -8.93 24.75
C SER A 109 -29.17 -7.70 24.21
N ASN A 110 -28.43 -6.79 23.58
CA ASN A 110 -29.02 -5.72 22.79
C ASN A 110 -29.54 -6.33 21.47
N LYS A 111 -30.78 -6.82 21.46
CA LYS A 111 -31.48 -7.10 20.20
C LYS A 111 -31.91 -5.76 19.62
N GLU A 112 -31.18 -5.24 18.64
CA GLU A 112 -31.74 -4.25 17.73
C GLU A 112 -32.89 -4.93 16.97
N SER A 113 -34.07 -4.32 17.03
CA SER A 113 -35.29 -4.77 16.34
C SER A 113 -35.29 -4.31 14.89
#